data_AF-A0A952PXS0-F1
#
_entry.id   AF-A0A952PXS0-F1
#
_cell.length_a   1.000
_cell.length_b   1.000
_cell.length_c   1.000
_cell.angle_alpha   90.00
_cell.angle_beta   90.00
_cell.angle_gamma   90.00
#
_symmetry.space_group_name_H-M   'P 1'
#
loop_
_entity.id
_entity.type
_entity.pdbx_description
1 polymer ?
#
loop_
_entity_poly.entity_id
_entity_poly.type
_entity_poly.pdbx_seq_one_letter_code
_entity_poly.pdbx_strand_id
1 'polypeptide(L)'
;MSGATTYDPFETDWRACLEAHLRYVITTGDTINEVSLIDVLRASGFTDEDIARVRYEVTGEAPIAEPDEPTAEEPISTAAETVVEVVEQPVAAEPAAEPPPSSVEPEPLEPIVASVEADTVEAISEPEPSVEIEEVVVSPAASKDAETPPPMQLSLF
;
A
#
# COMPACT_ATOMS: atom_id res chain seq x y z
N MET A 1 -23.83 -5.24 -29.96
CA MET A 1 -22.59 -6.04 -30.06
C MET A 1 -22.01 -6.08 -28.66
N SER A 2 -22.33 -7.12 -27.90
CA SER A 2 -21.80 -7.29 -26.55
C SER A 2 -20.42 -7.92 -26.68
N GLY A 3 -19.36 -7.13 -26.42
CA GLY A 3 -18.01 -7.66 -26.29
C GLY A 3 -17.96 -8.55 -25.05
N ALA A 4 -17.59 -9.81 -25.22
CA ALA A 4 -17.25 -10.66 -24.09
C ALA A 4 -16.02 -10.05 -23.42
N THR A 5 -16.18 -9.54 -22.21
CA THR A 5 -15.05 -9.20 -21.34
C THR A 5 -14.38 -10.52 -20.95
N THR A 6 -13.26 -10.83 -21.61
CA THR A 6 -12.38 -11.92 -21.20
C THR A 6 -11.92 -11.64 -19.78
N TYR A 7 -12.33 -12.49 -18.84
CA TYR A 7 -11.87 -12.43 -17.46
C TYR A 7 -10.40 -12.87 -17.42
N ASP A 8 -9.52 -11.95 -17.07
CA ASP A 8 -8.12 -12.26 -16.78
C ASP A 8 -7.92 -12.39 -15.26
N PRO A 9 -7.65 -13.60 -14.75
CA PRO A 9 -7.44 -13.81 -13.32
C PRO A 9 -6.21 -13.07 -12.81
N PHE A 10 -5.16 -12.94 -13.62
CA PHE A 10 -3.98 -12.17 -13.24
C PHE A 10 -4.35 -10.71 -13.06
N GLU A 11 -5.22 -10.19 -13.95
CA GLU A 11 -5.67 -8.81 -13.86
C GLU A 11 -6.38 -8.52 -12.53
N THR A 12 -7.23 -9.46 -12.12
CA THR A 12 -8.00 -9.34 -10.88
C THR A 12 -7.10 -9.42 -9.64
N ASP A 13 -6.15 -10.36 -9.62
CA ASP A 13 -5.27 -10.58 -8.48
C ASP A 13 -4.29 -9.42 -8.27
N TRP A 14 -3.72 -8.85 -9.34
CA TRP A 14 -2.82 -7.70 -9.19
C TRP A 14 -3.58 -6.45 -8.70
N ARG A 15 -4.81 -6.23 -9.17
CA ARG A 15 -5.66 -5.13 -8.68
C ARG A 15 -5.94 -5.27 -7.19
N ALA A 16 -6.33 -6.47 -6.75
CA ALA A 16 -6.56 -6.75 -5.34
C ALA A 16 -5.30 -6.51 -4.49
N CYS A 17 -4.12 -6.87 -5.02
CA CYS A 17 -2.84 -6.62 -4.36
C CYS A 17 -2.56 -5.12 -4.17
N LEU A 18 -2.76 -4.30 -5.20
CA LEU A 18 -2.56 -2.85 -5.10
C LEU A 18 -3.55 -2.18 -4.15
N GLU A 19 -4.82 -2.59 -4.16
CA GLU A 19 -5.79 -2.07 -3.18
C GLU A 19 -5.37 -2.42 -1.75
N ALA A 20 -4.92 -3.66 -1.50
CA ALA A 20 -4.43 -4.07 -0.19
C ALA A 20 -3.19 -3.26 0.23
N HIS A 21 -2.29 -2.96 -0.72
CA HIS A 21 -1.12 -2.12 -0.46
C HIS A 21 -1.51 -0.69 -0.12
N LEU A 22 -2.49 -0.10 -0.84
CA LEU A 22 -3.02 1.23 -0.54
C LEU A 22 -3.63 1.26 0.87
N ARG A 23 -4.45 0.26 1.23
CA ARG A 23 -5.02 0.16 2.59
C ARG A 23 -3.93 0.13 3.66
N TYR A 24 -2.90 -0.68 3.46
CA TYR A 24 -1.76 -0.75 4.37
C TYR A 24 -1.07 0.60 4.53
N VAL A 25 -0.69 1.23 3.41
CA VAL A 25 0.01 2.52 3.40
C VAL A 25 -0.77 3.59 4.16
N ILE A 26 -2.08 3.73 3.88
CA ILE A 26 -2.97 4.67 4.58
C ILE A 26 -3.02 4.36 6.08
N THR A 27 -3.17 3.07 6.44
CA THR A 27 -3.25 2.64 7.84
C THR A 27 -1.96 2.94 8.61
N THR A 28 -0.81 2.83 7.94
CA THR A 28 0.49 3.17 8.53
C THR A 28 0.81 4.67 8.51
N GLY A 29 0.01 5.49 7.81
CA GLY A 29 0.25 6.93 7.66
C GLY A 29 1.47 7.29 6.81
N ASP A 30 1.93 6.38 5.94
CA ASP A 30 3.09 6.61 5.07
C ASP A 30 2.70 7.44 3.84
N THR A 31 2.57 8.75 4.06
CA THR A 31 2.15 9.72 3.04
C THR A 31 3.09 9.81 1.84
N ILE A 32 4.38 9.47 2.00
CA ILE A 32 5.35 9.50 0.90
C ILE A 32 5.06 8.36 -0.07
N ASN A 33 4.94 7.14 0.45
CA ASN A 33 4.58 6.00 -0.38
C ASN A 33 3.17 6.15 -0.94
N GLU A 34 2.24 6.73 -0.19
CA GLU A 34 0.86 6.94 -0.65
C GLU A 34 0.79 7.75 -1.95
N VAL A 35 1.50 8.88 -2.02
CA VAL A 35 1.53 9.72 -3.22
C VAL A 35 2.08 8.95 -4.42
N SER A 36 3.21 8.26 -4.25
CA SER A 36 3.80 7.47 -5.33
C SER A 36 2.93 6.28 -5.77
N LEU A 37 2.19 5.67 -4.84
CA LEU A 37 1.30 4.55 -5.11
C LEU A 37 0.04 4.99 -5.87
N ILE A 38 -0.47 6.20 -5.60
CA ILE A 38 -1.60 6.78 -6.33
C ILE A 38 -1.26 6.94 -7.82
N ASP A 39 -0.05 7.37 -8.15
CA ASP A 39 0.40 7.47 -9.54
C ASP A 39 0.44 6.10 -10.23
N VAL A 40 0.91 5.06 -9.53
CA VAL A 40 0.91 3.67 -10.02
C VAL A 40 -0.51 3.14 -10.22
N LEU A 41 -1.41 3.41 -9.27
CA LEU A 41 -2.83 3.04 -9.36
C LEU A 41 -3.49 3.68 -10.58
N ARG A 42 -3.27 4.98 -10.82
CA ARG A 42 -3.78 5.66 -12.02
C ARG A 42 -3.19 5.10 -13.30
N ALA A 43 -1.88 4.87 -13.35
CA ALA A 43 -1.20 4.31 -14.52
C ALA A 43 -1.70 2.89 -14.87
N SER A 44 -2.16 2.15 -13.86
CA SER A 44 -2.72 0.82 -14.01
C SER A 44 -4.25 0.81 -14.24
N GLY A 45 -4.87 2.00 -14.29
CA GLY A 45 -6.24 2.21 -14.70
C GLY A 45 -7.26 2.21 -13.55
N PHE A 46 -6.84 2.38 -12.29
CA PHE A 46 -7.77 2.74 -11.22
C PHE A 46 -8.26 4.18 -11.41
N THR A 47 -9.55 4.41 -11.14
CA THR A 47 -10.11 5.76 -11.15
C THR A 47 -9.91 6.44 -9.81
N ASP A 48 -10.00 7.78 -9.77
CA ASP A 48 -9.91 8.53 -8.52
C ASP A 48 -11.05 8.15 -7.56
N GLU A 49 -12.21 7.73 -8.06
CA GLU A 49 -13.30 7.21 -7.24
C GLU A 49 -12.96 5.89 -6.54
N ASP A 50 -12.25 4.97 -7.22
CA ASP A 50 -11.80 3.73 -6.59
C ASP A 50 -10.79 4.01 -5.46
N ILE A 51 -9.86 4.94 -5.69
CA ILE A 51 -8.87 5.35 -4.70
C ILE A 51 -9.56 6.03 -3.50
N ALA A 52 -10.51 6.94 -3.78
CA ALA A 52 -11.31 7.60 -2.76
C ALA A 52 -12.16 6.62 -1.94
N ARG A 53 -12.73 5.60 -2.59
CA ARG A 53 -13.47 4.52 -1.91
C ARG A 53 -12.58 3.80 -0.91
N VAL A 54 -11.38 3.38 -1.33
CA VAL A 54 -10.45 2.68 -0.43
C VAL A 54 -10.01 3.58 0.73
N ARG A 55 -9.74 4.86 0.48
CA ARG A 55 -9.46 5.83 1.55
C ARG A 55 -10.60 5.92 2.55
N TYR A 56 -11.82 6.10 2.07
CA TYR A 56 -13.02 6.17 2.91
C TYR A 56 -13.22 4.88 3.74
N GLU A 57 -12.98 3.70 3.15
CA GLU A 57 -13.06 2.43 3.88
C GLU A 57 -12.05 2.33 5.04
N VAL A 58 -10.87 2.93 4.90
CA VAL A 58 -9.80 2.85 5.90
C VAL A 58 -9.91 3.96 6.95
N THR A 59 -10.14 5.20 6.53
CA THR A 59 -10.12 6.37 7.43
C THR A 59 -11.51 6.77 7.91
N GLY A 60 -12.58 6.34 7.23
CA GLY A 60 -13.94 6.84 7.46
C GLY A 60 -14.15 8.30 7.01
N GLU A 61 -13.11 8.94 6.47
CA GLU A 61 -13.14 10.32 6.00
C GLU A 61 -13.64 10.33 4.55
N ALA A 62 -14.74 11.05 4.30
CA ALA A 62 -15.21 11.29 2.94
C ALA A 62 -14.11 12.00 2.14
N PRO A 63 -13.94 11.69 0.84
CA PRO A 63 -13.01 12.42 0.01
C PRO A 63 -13.35 13.90 0.09
N ILE A 64 -12.41 14.70 0.60
CA ILE A 64 -12.51 16.15 0.56
C ILE A 64 -12.51 16.49 -0.92
N ALA A 65 -13.68 16.78 -1.47
CA ALA A 65 -13.79 17.40 -2.77
C ALA A 65 -12.91 18.65 -2.71
N GLU A 66 -11.80 18.66 -3.45
CA GLU A 66 -10.93 19.83 -3.50
C GLU A 66 -11.82 21.03 -3.83
N PRO A 67 -11.90 22.05 -2.96
CA PRO A 67 -12.74 23.19 -3.22
C PRO A 67 -12.15 23.92 -4.43
N ASP A 68 -12.81 23.74 -5.57
CA ASP A 68 -12.57 24.49 -6.80
C ASP A 68 -12.81 25.98 -6.48
N GLU A 69 -11.71 26.73 -6.43
CA GLU A 69 -11.57 28.18 -6.28
C GLU A 69 -12.11 28.87 -5.00
N PRO A 70 -11.33 29.80 -4.41
CA PRO A 70 -11.82 30.69 -3.37
C PRO A 70 -12.74 31.75 -3.98
N THR A 71 -14.02 31.42 -4.15
CA THR A 71 -15.05 32.46 -4.29
C THR A 71 -15.16 33.14 -2.92
N ALA A 72 -14.44 34.25 -2.78
CA ALA A 72 -14.69 35.23 -1.76
C ALA A 72 -16.17 35.64 -1.84
N GLU A 73 -16.97 35.26 -0.83
CA GLU A 73 -17.85 36.16 -0.08
C GLU A 73 -18.73 35.37 0.92
N GLU A 74 -18.41 35.61 2.20
CA GLU A 74 -19.27 35.60 3.39
C GLU A 74 -19.65 34.30 4.16
N PRO A 75 -19.78 34.39 5.51
CA PRO A 75 -19.72 33.25 6.42
C PRO A 75 -21.08 32.91 7.04
N ILE A 76 -21.53 31.66 6.96
CA ILE A 76 -22.51 31.12 7.91
C ILE A 76 -22.19 29.68 8.33
N SER A 77 -21.62 29.58 9.53
CA SER A 77 -21.97 28.64 10.61
C SER A 77 -23.08 27.62 10.29
N THR A 78 -22.79 26.32 10.42
CA THR A 78 -23.65 25.40 11.18
C THR A 78 -22.81 24.21 11.67
N ALA A 79 -22.94 23.95 12.97
CA ALA A 79 -22.27 22.95 13.78
C ALA A 79 -22.38 21.49 13.26
N ALA A 80 -21.26 20.79 13.30
CA ALA A 80 -21.21 19.40 13.71
C ALA A 80 -20.02 19.25 14.68
N GLU A 81 -20.38 19.31 15.96
CA GLU A 81 -19.54 18.98 17.10
C GLU A 81 -19.20 17.48 17.02
N THR A 82 -18.11 17.14 16.34
CA THR A 82 -17.49 15.82 16.51
C THR A 82 -16.48 15.95 17.63
N VAL A 83 -16.87 15.41 18.77
CA VAL A 83 -16.03 15.24 19.95
C VAL A 83 -14.73 14.58 19.52
N VAL A 84 -13.65 15.34 19.60
CA VAL A 84 -12.29 14.82 19.64
C VAL A 84 -12.21 14.01 20.94
N GLU A 85 -12.37 12.69 20.84
CA GLU A 85 -11.88 11.79 21.88
C GLU A 85 -10.35 11.83 21.78
N VAL A 86 -9.78 12.82 22.46
CA VAL A 86 -8.38 12.81 22.89
C VAL A 86 -8.22 11.56 23.74
N VAL A 87 -7.81 10.46 23.13
CA VAL A 87 -7.25 9.34 23.87
C VAL A 87 -5.98 9.88 24.51
N GLU A 88 -6.11 10.09 25.82
CA GLU A 88 -5.08 10.41 26.78
C GLU A 88 -3.83 9.56 26.48
N GLN A 89 -2.84 10.19 25.85
CA GLN A 89 -1.50 9.64 25.73
C GLN A 89 -0.95 9.51 27.15
N PRO A 90 -0.68 8.31 27.69
CA PRO A 90 -0.05 8.19 28.99
C PRO A 90 1.36 8.78 28.88
N VAL A 91 1.52 9.96 29.48
CA VAL A 91 2.80 10.59 29.78
C VAL A 91 3.51 9.69 30.78
N ALA A 92 4.21 8.68 30.28
CA ALA A 92 5.27 8.01 31.02
C ALA A 92 6.51 8.89 30.98
N ALA A 93 6.58 9.82 31.94
CA ALA A 93 7.82 10.51 32.26
C ALA A 93 8.75 9.54 33.01
N GLU A 94 9.84 9.12 32.37
CA GLU A 94 11.05 8.63 33.04
C GLU A 94 12.27 8.71 32.09
N PRO A 95 13.51 8.78 32.61
CA PRO A 95 14.30 10.01 32.67
C PRO A 95 15.42 10.07 31.61
N ALA A 96 15.98 11.28 31.49
CA ALA A 96 17.15 11.63 30.70
C ALA A 96 18.27 10.56 30.71
N ALA A 97 18.56 10.05 29.52
CA ALA A 97 19.90 9.65 29.12
C ALA A 97 20.06 10.08 27.65
N GLU A 98 20.49 11.33 27.47
CA GLU A 98 21.02 11.83 26.22
C GLU A 98 22.32 11.06 25.93
N PRO A 99 22.38 10.14 24.95
CA PRO A 99 23.68 9.73 24.46
C PRO A 99 24.31 10.97 23.81
N PRO A 100 25.59 11.27 24.09
CA PRO A 100 26.26 12.39 23.44
C PRO A 100 26.14 12.25 21.93
N PRO A 101 26.07 13.36 21.16
CA PRO A 101 26.20 13.29 19.72
C PRO A 101 27.55 12.61 19.44
N SER A 102 27.49 11.36 19.00
CA SER A 102 28.65 10.70 18.44
C SER A 102 28.96 11.47 17.17
N SER A 103 29.93 12.36 17.30
CA SER A 103 30.61 13.05 16.23
C SER A 103 31.22 11.97 15.34
N VAL A 104 30.44 11.41 14.44
CA VAL A 104 30.94 10.65 13.31
C VAL A 104 31.62 11.67 12.42
N GLU A 105 32.93 11.80 12.65
CA GLU A 105 33.90 12.36 11.73
C GLU A 105 33.59 11.83 10.32
N PRO A 106 33.32 12.69 9.32
CA PRO A 106 33.13 12.23 7.96
C PRO A 106 34.46 11.63 7.50
N GLU A 107 34.52 10.29 7.44
CA GLU A 107 35.57 9.61 6.70
C GLU A 107 35.54 10.16 5.26
N PRO A 108 36.68 10.63 4.73
CA PRO A 108 36.74 11.09 3.35
C PRO A 108 36.43 9.89 2.45
N LEU A 109 35.25 9.89 1.85
CA LEU A 109 34.88 8.97 0.79
C LEU A 109 35.91 9.13 -0.33
N GLU A 110 36.82 8.16 -0.46
CA GLU A 110 37.68 8.07 -1.62
C GLU A 110 36.79 8.00 -2.87
N PRO A 111 37.04 8.81 -3.90
CA PRO A 111 36.26 8.76 -5.13
C PRO A 111 36.49 7.40 -5.78
N ILE A 112 35.49 6.53 -5.74
CA ILE A 112 35.46 5.31 -6.55
C ILE A 112 35.29 5.73 -8.01
N VAL A 113 36.41 6.03 -8.65
CA VAL A 113 36.55 6.15 -10.11
C VAL A 113 36.48 4.74 -10.72
N ALA A 114 35.31 4.13 -10.69
CA ALA A 114 35.06 2.90 -11.45
C ALA A 114 34.49 3.29 -12.83
N SER A 115 35.42 3.32 -13.77
CA SER A 115 35.25 3.47 -15.22
C SER A 115 33.92 2.93 -15.76
N VAL A 116 33.25 3.79 -16.53
CA VAL A 116 32.36 3.37 -17.61
C VAL A 116 33.23 2.64 -18.64
N GLU A 117 33.20 1.31 -18.64
CA GLU A 117 33.52 0.51 -19.81
C GLU A 117 32.20 0.21 -20.54
N ALA A 118 32.05 0.86 -21.68
CA ALA A 118 31.05 0.56 -22.67
C ALA A 118 31.43 -0.78 -23.33
N ASP A 119 30.91 -1.87 -22.80
CA ASP A 119 31.00 -3.18 -23.45
C ASP A 119 29.73 -3.43 -24.28
N THR A 120 29.94 -3.28 -25.59
CA THR A 120 29.40 -4.08 -26.69
C THR A 120 28.07 -4.79 -26.46
N VAL A 121 27.06 -4.35 -27.21
CA VAL A 121 25.79 -5.05 -27.47
C VAL A 121 26.03 -6.46 -28.03
N GLU A 122 26.11 -7.46 -27.15
CA GLU A 122 26.01 -8.87 -27.55
C GLU A 122 24.53 -9.20 -27.80
N ALA A 123 24.25 -9.62 -29.03
CA ALA A 123 22.92 -9.99 -29.49
C ALA A 123 22.35 -11.10 -28.60
N ILE A 124 21.36 -10.76 -27.77
CA ILE A 124 20.52 -11.72 -27.07
C ILE A 124 19.77 -12.50 -28.16
N SER A 125 20.26 -13.70 -28.45
CA SER A 125 19.48 -14.70 -29.17
C SER A 125 18.25 -15.01 -28.32
N GLU A 126 17.11 -14.54 -28.79
CA GLU A 126 15.77 -14.85 -28.31
C GLU A 126 15.58 -16.38 -28.32
N PRO A 127 15.43 -17.06 -27.17
CA PRO A 127 15.06 -18.46 -27.17
C PRO A 127 13.57 -18.58 -27.51
N GLU A 128 13.25 -19.26 -28.61
CA GLU A 128 11.88 -19.65 -28.94
C GLU A 128 11.28 -20.47 -27.78
N PRO A 129 10.16 -20.06 -27.16
CA PRO A 129 9.50 -20.88 -26.15
C PRO A 129 8.86 -22.09 -26.83
N SER A 130 9.56 -23.22 -26.85
CA SER A 130 8.97 -24.53 -27.11
C SER A 130 8.11 -24.90 -25.89
N VAL A 131 6.81 -24.63 -26.02
CA VAL A 131 5.79 -25.04 -25.06
C VAL A 131 5.53 -26.54 -25.24
N GLU A 132 6.18 -27.37 -24.42
CA GLU A 132 5.77 -28.76 -24.20
C GLU A 132 4.74 -28.75 -23.06
N ILE A 133 3.46 -28.86 -23.41
CA ILE A 133 2.35 -28.86 -22.46
C ILE A 133 2.25 -30.27 -21.88
N GLU A 134 2.90 -30.53 -20.75
CA GLU A 134 2.68 -31.76 -20.00
C GLU A 134 1.31 -31.66 -19.32
N GLU A 135 0.36 -32.45 -19.83
CA GLU A 135 -1.02 -32.57 -19.37
C GLU A 135 -1.05 -33.16 -17.95
N VAL A 136 -0.93 -32.31 -16.93
CA VAL A 136 -1.17 -32.72 -15.53
C VAL A 136 -2.68 -32.84 -15.31
N VAL A 137 -3.13 -34.09 -15.37
CA VAL A 137 -4.48 -34.53 -15.05
C VAL A 137 -4.82 -34.12 -13.61
N VAL A 138 -5.79 -33.20 -13.49
CA VAL A 138 -6.41 -32.76 -12.23
C VAL A 138 -7.10 -33.94 -11.55
N SER A 139 -6.71 -34.26 -10.32
CA SER A 139 -7.51 -35.06 -9.39
C SER A 139 -8.19 -34.13 -8.36
N PRO A 140 -9.52 -34.00 -8.35
CA PRO A 140 -10.23 -33.32 -7.27
C PRO A 140 -10.60 -34.33 -6.18
N ALA A 141 -10.14 -34.13 -4.95
CA ALA A 141 -10.71 -34.83 -3.80
C ALA A 141 -10.53 -34.10 -2.46
N ALA A 142 -11.69 -33.92 -1.82
CA ALA A 142 -11.91 -33.94 -0.38
C ALA A 142 -11.66 -32.66 0.44
N SER A 143 -12.77 -31.95 0.68
CA SER A 143 -13.05 -31.20 1.89
C SER A 143 -12.71 -31.98 3.17
N LYS A 144 -12.01 -31.33 4.09
CA LYS A 144 -11.96 -31.69 5.52
C LYS A 144 -11.71 -30.39 6.31
N ASP A 145 -12.79 -29.83 6.83
CA ASP A 145 -13.14 -29.92 8.26
C ASP A 145 -12.34 -28.88 9.07
N ALA A 146 -12.98 -27.72 9.25
CA ALA A 146 -12.47 -26.62 10.06
C ALA A 146 -12.61 -26.98 11.54
N GLU A 147 -11.57 -27.60 12.10
CA GLU A 147 -11.45 -27.83 13.54
C GLU A 147 -11.27 -26.48 14.24
N THR A 148 -12.36 -25.98 14.83
CA THR A 148 -12.38 -24.72 15.59
C THR A 148 -11.67 -24.96 16.93
N PRO A 149 -10.64 -24.18 17.31
CA PRO A 149 -9.96 -24.36 18.58
C PRO A 149 -10.91 -24.05 19.76
N PRO A 150 -10.85 -24.82 20.85
CA PRO A 150 -11.72 -24.58 22.01
C PRO A 150 -11.43 -23.22 22.66
N PRO A 151 -12.44 -22.56 23.25
CA PRO A 151 -12.23 -21.29 23.92
C PRO A 151 -11.33 -21.50 25.14
N MET A 152 -10.17 -20.82 25.15
CA MET A 152 -9.32 -20.75 26.32
C MET A 152 -10.06 -19.99 27.42
N GLN A 153 -10.48 -20.70 28.47
CA GLN A 153 -11.00 -20.03 29.66
C GLN A 153 -9.83 -19.40 30.40
N LEU A 154 -9.75 -18.06 30.33
CA LEU A 154 -8.89 -17.25 31.19
C LEU A 154 -9.42 -17.35 32.62
N SER A 155 -8.86 -18.26 33.40
CA SER A 155 -9.05 -18.29 34.86
C SER A 155 -8.42 -17.03 35.45
N LEU A 156 -9.25 -16.08 35.85
CA LEU A 156 -8.88 -14.97 36.71
C LEU A 156 -8.60 -15.51 38.12
N PHE A 157 -7.32 -15.65 38.45
CA PHE A 157 -6.81 -15.75 39.81
C PHE A 157 -5.85 -14.58 40.05
#